data_AF-A0A937K150-F1
#
_entry.id   AF-A0A937K150-F1
#
_cell.length_a   1.000
_cell.length_b   1.000
_cell.length_c   1.000
_cell.angle_alpha   90.00
_cell.angle_beta   90.00
_cell.angle_gamma   90.00
#
_symmetry.space_group_name_H-M   'P 1'
#
loop_
_entity.id
_entity.type
_entity.pdbx_description
1 polymer ?
#
loop_
_entity_poly.entity_id
_entity_poly.type
_entity_poly.pdbx_seq_one_letter_code
_entity_poly.pdbx_strand_id
1 'polypeptide(L)'
;MDIESFINNLSGFKDKVTISPLSELEVNEIEQILERKLPIYYRDFLLQVGLKQDVVWGLNDRINDFDPLEDFLPEGESKRFFRFGNNGGEDYWLLRNDDPTDKTIYEFDYYCDFEIKSLNKTFNDLLNESIQNLRENQDQLASNSDKVWAVQFSIDTNDEWDIIKSLRTEFNCEIANEVIYTETSPAKVVCSEGKIKIQSIEVPLKKQEYEGWETASFYFDWKESVADMNENSLIKRIEEKLKQSGLKVALIDYGIMDKN
;
A
#
# COMPACT_ATOMS: atom_id res chain seq x y z
N MET A 1 -19.52 -6.01 15.92
CA MET A 1 -18.26 -5.96 16.67
C MET A 1 -17.74 -4.54 16.57
N ASP A 2 -17.32 -3.92 17.66
CA ASP A 2 -16.60 -2.64 17.60
C ASP A 2 -15.09 -2.88 17.37
N ILE A 3 -14.34 -1.81 17.11
CA ILE A 3 -12.91 -1.91 16.78
C ILE A 3 -12.10 -2.45 17.97
N GLU A 4 -12.44 -2.06 19.20
CA GLU A 4 -11.76 -2.55 20.41
C GLU A 4 -11.94 -4.08 20.56
N SER A 5 -13.16 -4.58 20.35
CA SER A 5 -13.45 -6.01 20.36
C SER A 5 -12.69 -6.73 19.23
N PHE A 6 -12.59 -6.13 18.04
CA PHE A 6 -11.80 -6.69 16.94
C PHE A 6 -10.32 -6.84 17.32
N ILE A 7 -9.69 -5.77 17.82
CA ILE A 7 -8.30 -5.79 18.30
C ILE A 7 -8.10 -6.84 19.41
N ASN A 8 -9.02 -6.92 20.37
CA ASN A 8 -8.96 -7.92 21.43
C ASN A 8 -9.00 -9.35 20.88
N ASN A 9 -9.77 -9.61 19.82
CA ASN A 9 -9.78 -10.92 19.15
C ASN A 9 -8.46 -11.22 18.41
N LEU A 10 -7.78 -10.20 17.87
CA LEU A 10 -6.48 -10.36 17.21
C LEU A 10 -5.35 -10.72 18.20
N SER A 11 -5.51 -10.42 19.50
CA SER A 11 -4.49 -10.71 20.51
C SER A 11 -4.08 -12.20 20.57
N GLY A 12 -5.00 -13.11 20.22
CA GLY A 12 -4.74 -14.55 20.12
C GLY A 12 -3.89 -14.96 18.91
N PHE A 13 -3.61 -14.04 17.99
CA PHE A 13 -2.88 -14.24 16.74
C PHE A 13 -1.68 -13.29 16.59
N LYS A 14 -1.28 -12.58 17.66
CA LYS A 14 -0.28 -11.49 17.61
C LYS A 14 1.07 -11.87 16.98
N ASP A 15 1.42 -13.15 17.03
CA ASP A 15 2.65 -13.75 16.51
C ASP A 15 2.53 -14.24 15.06
N LYS A 16 1.34 -14.09 14.47
CA LYS A 16 0.98 -14.50 13.11
C LYS A 16 0.25 -13.43 12.31
N VAL A 17 -0.24 -12.37 12.96
CA VAL A 17 -0.96 -11.26 12.35
C VAL A 17 -0.12 -10.01 12.48
N THR A 18 -0.04 -9.24 11.40
CA THR A 18 0.63 -7.95 11.37
C THR A 18 -0.40 -6.86 11.08
N ILE A 19 -0.34 -5.81 11.89
CA ILE A 19 -1.08 -4.56 11.69
C ILE A 19 -0.10 -3.39 11.83
N SER A 20 -0.31 -2.32 11.06
CA SER A 20 0.46 -1.08 11.12
C SER A 20 -0.52 0.08 11.20
N PRO A 21 -0.91 0.49 12.42
CA PRO A 21 -1.83 1.60 12.62
C PRO A 21 -1.33 2.87 11.95
N LEU A 22 -2.26 3.66 11.41
CA LEU A 22 -1.94 4.98 10.87
C LEU A 22 -1.86 6.00 12.01
N SER A 23 -0.99 6.99 11.83
CA SER A 23 -0.96 8.18 12.65
C SER A 23 -2.14 9.12 12.36
N GLU A 24 -2.43 10.02 13.29
CA GLU A 24 -3.40 11.10 13.07
C GLU A 24 -3.09 11.94 11.82
N LEU A 25 -1.80 12.15 11.52
CA LEU A 25 -1.36 12.88 10.33
C LEU A 25 -1.72 12.15 9.05
N GLU A 26 -1.44 10.85 8.97
CA GLU A 26 -1.77 9.99 7.82
C GLU A 26 -3.29 9.88 7.62
N VAL A 27 -4.07 9.75 8.69
CA VAL A 27 -5.53 9.73 8.58
C VAL A 27 -6.08 11.09 8.13
N ASN A 28 -5.49 12.19 8.60
CA ASN A 28 -5.87 13.53 8.13
C ASN A 28 -5.49 13.76 6.66
N GLU A 29 -4.43 13.14 6.15
CA GLU A 29 -4.06 13.17 4.73
C GLU A 29 -5.13 12.50 3.87
N ILE A 30 -5.63 11.33 4.29
CA ILE A 30 -6.78 10.66 3.62
C ILE A 30 -7.99 11.59 3.59
N GLU A 31 -8.31 12.23 4.71
CA GLU A 31 -9.44 13.17 4.80
C GLU A 31 -9.25 14.43 3.94
N GLN A 32 -8.00 14.87 3.74
CA GLN A 32 -7.68 15.96 2.82
C GLN A 32 -7.87 15.53 1.37
N ILE A 33 -7.42 14.33 1.00
CA ILE A 33 -7.60 13.77 -0.35
C ILE A 33 -9.10 13.68 -0.69
N LEU A 34 -9.92 13.23 0.26
CA LEU A 34 -11.37 13.09 0.08
C LEU A 34 -12.14 14.42 0.28
N GLU A 35 -11.44 15.49 0.70
CA GLU A 35 -12.00 16.79 1.10
C GLU A 35 -13.13 16.69 2.15
N ARG A 36 -13.05 15.71 3.05
CA ARG A 36 -14.09 15.45 4.07
C ARG A 36 -13.57 14.61 5.22
N LYS A 37 -14.29 14.65 6.35
CA LYS A 37 -14.03 13.77 7.49
C LYS A 37 -14.58 12.37 7.25
N LEU A 38 -13.79 11.36 7.61
CA LEU A 38 -14.20 9.96 7.57
C LEU A 38 -15.19 9.66 8.72
N PRO A 39 -16.07 8.65 8.58
CA PRO A 39 -16.89 8.18 9.68
C PRO A 39 -16.01 7.71 10.85
N ILE A 40 -16.42 8.04 12.09
CA ILE A 40 -15.63 7.77 13.30
C ILE A 40 -15.22 6.30 13.40
N TYR A 41 -16.12 5.36 13.09
CA TYR A 41 -15.80 3.93 13.19
C TYR A 41 -14.70 3.49 12.23
N TYR A 42 -14.61 4.10 11.05
CA TYR A 42 -13.57 3.79 10.06
C TYR A 42 -12.28 4.53 10.40
N ARG A 43 -12.38 5.77 10.90
CA ARG A 43 -11.25 6.49 11.49
C ARG A 43 -10.58 5.68 12.60
N ASP A 44 -11.38 5.15 13.54
CA ASP A 44 -10.90 4.32 14.65
C ASP A 44 -10.23 3.04 14.14
N PHE A 45 -10.77 2.43 13.09
CA PHE A 45 -10.14 1.29 12.43
C PHE A 45 -8.76 1.65 11.87
N LEU A 46 -8.64 2.75 11.12
CA LEU A 46 -7.36 3.19 10.57
C LEU A 46 -6.32 3.53 11.66
N LEU A 47 -6.75 4.15 12.75
CA LEU A 47 -5.87 4.54 13.87
C LEU A 47 -5.44 3.36 14.75
N GLN A 48 -6.14 2.22 14.71
CA GLN A 48 -5.85 1.05 15.56
C GLN A 48 -5.33 -0.16 14.78
N VAL A 49 -5.68 -0.28 13.50
CA VAL A 49 -5.34 -1.39 12.61
C VAL A 49 -4.50 -0.88 11.44
N GLY A 50 -4.96 0.19 10.79
CA GLY A 50 -4.35 0.78 9.61
C GLY A 50 -4.65 0.04 8.31
N LEU A 51 -4.08 0.55 7.21
CA LEU A 51 -4.23 -0.02 5.87
C LEU A 51 -3.27 -1.19 5.64
N LYS A 52 -2.06 -1.07 6.20
CA LYS A 52 -1.00 -2.05 6.02
C LYS A 52 -1.13 -3.18 7.05
N GLN A 53 -1.84 -4.23 6.65
CA GLN A 53 -2.20 -5.36 7.51
C GLN A 53 -2.47 -6.63 6.69
N ASP A 54 -2.50 -7.80 7.34
CA ASP A 54 -2.72 -9.11 6.70
C ASP A 54 -3.93 -9.90 7.26
N VAL A 55 -4.94 -9.17 7.73
CA VAL A 55 -6.13 -9.68 8.42
C VAL A 55 -7.40 -9.52 7.59
N VAL A 56 -7.72 -8.29 7.22
CA VAL A 56 -8.94 -7.89 6.53
C VAL A 56 -8.61 -7.77 5.05
N TRP A 57 -9.12 -8.72 4.27
CA TRP A 57 -8.87 -8.71 2.83
C TRP A 57 -9.72 -7.66 2.11
N GLY A 58 -9.19 -7.15 0.98
CA GLY A 58 -9.91 -6.27 0.07
C GLY A 58 -9.92 -4.79 0.47
N LEU A 59 -9.17 -4.38 1.50
CA LEU A 59 -9.02 -2.97 1.85
C LEU A 59 -8.05 -2.26 0.90
N ASN A 60 -8.14 -0.93 0.83
CA ASN A 60 -7.09 -0.12 0.20
C ASN A 60 -5.74 -0.35 0.91
N ASP A 61 -4.65 -0.40 0.15
CA ASP A 61 -3.31 -0.70 0.69
C ASP A 61 -2.55 0.58 1.06
N ARG A 62 -2.87 1.72 0.42
CA ARG A 62 -2.13 2.98 0.53
C ARG A 62 -3.05 4.18 0.73
N ILE A 63 -2.50 5.24 1.33
CA ILE A 63 -3.19 6.53 1.49
C ILE A 63 -3.59 7.11 0.13
N ASN A 64 -2.73 6.95 -0.88
CA ASN A 64 -2.98 7.44 -2.23
C ASN A 64 -4.00 6.59 -3.03
N ASP A 65 -4.44 5.46 -2.49
CA ASP A 65 -5.54 4.67 -3.09
C ASP A 65 -6.91 5.25 -2.73
N PHE A 66 -6.96 6.26 -1.86
CA PHE A 66 -8.18 7.04 -1.66
C PHE A 66 -8.28 8.07 -2.78
N ASP A 67 -9.46 8.17 -3.37
CA ASP A 67 -9.75 9.17 -4.38
C ASP A 67 -11.19 9.69 -4.21
N PRO A 68 -11.50 10.91 -4.67
CA PRO A 68 -12.83 11.49 -4.56
C PRO A 68 -13.93 10.79 -5.39
N LEU A 69 -13.56 9.88 -6.30
CA LEU A 69 -14.44 9.16 -7.22
C LEU A 69 -15.36 10.03 -8.11
N GLU A 70 -15.06 11.33 -8.30
CA GLU A 70 -15.92 12.26 -9.04
C GLU A 70 -16.14 11.85 -10.51
N ASP A 71 -15.12 11.27 -11.14
CA ASP A 71 -15.18 10.81 -12.54
C ASP A 71 -15.82 9.41 -12.69
N PHE A 72 -16.04 8.69 -11.59
CA PHE A 72 -16.46 7.28 -11.62
C PHE A 72 -17.88 7.06 -11.13
N LEU A 73 -18.29 7.73 -10.05
CA LEU A 73 -19.61 7.54 -9.48
C LEU A 73 -20.67 8.41 -10.16
N PRO A 74 -21.95 7.98 -10.14
CA PRO A 74 -23.06 8.82 -10.61
C PRO A 74 -23.07 10.21 -9.96
N GLU A 75 -23.62 11.19 -10.67
CA GLU A 75 -23.63 12.60 -10.23
C GLU A 75 -24.18 12.75 -8.80
N GLY A 76 -23.37 13.35 -7.92
CA GLY A 76 -23.71 13.59 -6.52
C GLY A 76 -23.37 12.45 -5.56
N GLU A 77 -23.12 11.23 -6.05
CA GLU A 77 -22.79 10.07 -5.20
C GLU A 77 -21.34 10.13 -4.67
N SER A 78 -20.43 10.74 -5.41
CA SER A 78 -19.04 11.00 -4.98
C SER A 78 -18.94 11.79 -3.67
N LYS A 79 -19.97 12.54 -3.29
CA LYS A 79 -20.06 13.27 -2.00
C LYS A 79 -20.62 12.42 -0.86
N ARG A 80 -21.34 11.35 -1.19
CA ARG A 80 -22.04 10.48 -0.25
C ARG A 80 -21.22 9.25 0.10
N PHE A 81 -20.40 8.77 -0.84
CA PHE A 81 -19.58 7.58 -0.69
C PHE A 81 -18.09 7.90 -0.77
N PHE A 82 -17.28 6.99 -0.25
CA PHE A 82 -15.85 6.92 -0.51
C PHE A 82 -15.44 5.46 -0.68
N ARG A 83 -14.42 5.20 -1.51
CA ARG A 83 -13.83 3.86 -1.66
C ARG A 83 -12.95 3.57 -0.46
N PHE A 84 -13.16 2.41 0.15
CA PHE A 84 -12.32 1.90 1.23
C PHE A 84 -11.64 0.57 0.87
N GLY A 85 -12.01 -0.02 -0.27
CA GLY A 85 -11.51 -1.30 -0.72
C GLY A 85 -12.04 -1.73 -2.09
N ASN A 86 -11.79 -2.99 -2.46
CA ASN A 86 -12.26 -3.63 -3.69
C ASN A 86 -12.37 -5.15 -3.49
N ASN A 87 -13.01 -5.82 -4.45
CA ASN A 87 -13.19 -7.28 -4.45
C ASN A 87 -12.05 -8.04 -5.15
N GLY A 88 -10.86 -7.47 -5.28
CA GLY A 88 -9.73 -8.04 -6.03
C GLY A 88 -9.89 -7.96 -7.56
N GLY A 89 -11.01 -7.43 -8.05
CA GLY A 89 -11.26 -7.04 -9.42
C GLY A 89 -11.31 -5.52 -9.57
N GLU A 90 -12.21 -5.03 -10.41
CA GLU A 90 -12.40 -3.59 -10.65
C GLU A 90 -13.61 -3.01 -9.89
N ASP A 91 -14.36 -3.81 -9.14
CA ASP A 91 -15.50 -3.30 -8.38
C ASP A 91 -15.04 -2.69 -7.06
N TYR A 92 -15.59 -1.51 -6.76
CA TYR A 92 -15.18 -0.73 -5.59
C TYR A 92 -16.10 -1.01 -4.41
N TRP A 93 -15.50 -1.28 -3.26
CA TRP A 93 -16.22 -1.30 -2.00
C TRP A 93 -16.29 0.11 -1.42
N LEU A 94 -17.51 0.52 -1.10
CA LEU A 94 -17.86 1.86 -0.66
C LEU A 94 -18.47 1.84 0.74
N LEU A 95 -18.17 2.89 1.51
CA LEU A 95 -18.89 3.24 2.73
C LEU A 95 -19.53 4.61 2.58
N ARG A 96 -20.61 4.84 3.31
CA ARG A 96 -21.26 6.14 3.36
C ARG A 96 -20.50 7.10 4.26
N ASN A 97 -20.34 8.33 3.77
CA ASN A 97 -19.80 9.47 4.48
C ASN A 97 -20.89 10.45 4.93
N ASP A 98 -22.03 10.48 4.21
CA ASP A 98 -23.16 11.36 4.50
C ASP A 98 -24.02 10.86 5.68
N ASP A 99 -23.96 9.57 5.98
CA ASP A 99 -24.53 8.94 7.17
C ASP A 99 -23.45 8.17 7.95
N PRO A 100 -22.81 8.79 8.95
CA PRO A 100 -21.69 8.16 9.68
C PRO A 100 -22.13 7.01 10.59
N THR A 101 -23.44 6.77 10.74
CA THR A 101 -23.98 5.62 11.48
C THR A 101 -24.21 4.40 10.59
N ASP A 102 -24.34 4.62 9.28
CA ASP A 102 -24.43 3.54 8.31
C ASP A 102 -23.07 2.86 8.14
N LYS A 103 -23.04 1.58 8.48
CA LYS A 103 -21.87 0.71 8.36
C LYS A 103 -22.03 -0.28 7.21
N THR A 104 -23.08 -0.17 6.41
CA THR A 104 -23.33 -1.05 5.26
C THR A 104 -22.23 -0.88 4.23
N ILE A 105 -21.70 -2.00 3.74
CA ILE A 105 -20.77 -2.03 2.61
C ILE A 105 -21.62 -2.03 1.34
N TYR A 106 -21.29 -1.08 0.47
CA TYR A 106 -21.84 -0.99 -0.86
C TYR A 106 -20.78 -1.38 -1.87
N GLU A 107 -21.21 -1.86 -3.03
CA GLU A 107 -20.36 -2.15 -4.17
C GLU A 107 -20.80 -1.27 -5.33
N PHE A 108 -19.83 -0.67 -6.01
CA PHE A 108 -20.05 -0.04 -7.30
C PHE A 108 -19.59 -1.01 -8.38
N ASP A 109 -20.57 -1.61 -9.05
CA ASP A 109 -20.38 -2.53 -10.18
C ASP A 109 -20.07 -1.70 -11.42
N TYR A 110 -18.77 -1.54 -11.69
CA TYR A 110 -18.27 -0.69 -12.77
C TYR A 110 -18.59 -1.27 -14.15
N TYR A 111 -18.81 -2.59 -14.26
CA TYR A 111 -18.92 -3.27 -15.55
C TYR A 111 -20.32 -3.62 -16.00
N CYS A 112 -21.23 -3.94 -15.07
CA CYS A 112 -22.55 -4.41 -15.47
C CYS A 112 -23.54 -3.25 -15.52
N ASP A 113 -23.83 -2.68 -14.36
CA ASP A 113 -25.01 -1.83 -14.21
C ASP A 113 -24.67 -0.36 -13.89
N PHE A 114 -23.41 -0.02 -13.58
CA PHE A 114 -23.00 1.32 -13.13
C PHE A 114 -23.85 1.80 -11.94
N GLU A 115 -24.20 0.86 -11.06
CA GLU A 115 -25.08 1.08 -9.92
C GLU A 115 -24.34 0.82 -8.61
N ILE A 116 -24.69 1.60 -7.61
CA ILE A 116 -24.26 1.36 -6.23
C ILE A 116 -25.28 0.41 -5.59
N LYS A 117 -24.83 -0.78 -5.20
CA LYS A 117 -25.67 -1.82 -4.59
C LYS A 117 -25.17 -2.15 -3.20
N SER A 118 -26.10 -2.43 -2.27
CA SER A 118 -25.72 -2.95 -0.96
C SER A 118 -25.28 -4.42 -1.09
N LEU A 119 -24.15 -4.77 -0.46
CA LEU A 119 -23.72 -6.16 -0.34
C LEU A 119 -24.48 -6.94 0.74
N ASN A 120 -25.49 -6.34 1.36
CA ASN A 120 -26.22 -6.88 2.52
C ASN A 120 -25.28 -7.30 3.66
N LYS A 121 -24.17 -6.57 3.79
CA LYS A 121 -23.08 -6.83 4.73
C LYS A 121 -22.62 -5.51 5.32
N THR A 122 -22.29 -5.50 6.60
CA THR A 122 -21.72 -4.32 7.25
C THR A 122 -20.20 -4.43 7.38
N PHE A 123 -19.52 -3.30 7.64
CA PHE A 123 -18.11 -3.27 7.98
C PHE A 123 -17.80 -4.15 9.20
N ASN A 124 -18.70 -4.19 10.18
CA ASN A 124 -18.55 -5.08 11.33
C ASN A 124 -18.60 -6.57 10.93
N ASP A 125 -19.41 -6.93 9.94
CA ASP A 125 -19.49 -8.30 9.43
C ASP A 125 -18.21 -8.68 8.69
N LEU A 126 -17.62 -7.75 7.93
CA LEU A 126 -16.30 -7.93 7.32
C LEU A 126 -15.21 -8.21 8.36
N LEU A 127 -15.21 -7.46 9.47
CA LEU A 127 -14.27 -7.70 10.57
C LEU A 127 -14.51 -9.07 11.24
N ASN A 128 -15.78 -9.44 11.47
CA ASN A 128 -16.12 -10.74 12.04
C ASN A 128 -15.65 -11.91 11.16
N GLU A 129 -15.92 -11.83 9.85
CA GLU A 129 -15.47 -12.82 8.88
C GLU A 129 -13.95 -12.93 8.84
N SER A 130 -13.24 -11.82 8.94
CA SER A 130 -11.77 -11.80 8.99
C SER A 130 -11.25 -12.57 10.22
N ILE A 131 -11.84 -12.37 11.40
CA ILE A 131 -11.52 -13.14 12.61
C ILE A 131 -11.86 -14.63 12.44
N GLN A 132 -13.00 -14.94 11.83
CA GLN A 132 -13.39 -16.32 11.59
C GLN A 132 -12.40 -17.02 10.64
N ASN A 133 -12.00 -16.36 9.56
CA ASN A 133 -11.00 -16.87 8.62
C ASN A 133 -9.65 -17.14 9.31
N LEU A 134 -9.20 -16.24 10.20
CA LEU A 134 -7.98 -16.46 10.99
C LEU A 134 -8.08 -17.71 11.88
N ARG A 135 -9.24 -17.94 12.51
CA ARG A 135 -9.47 -19.13 13.35
C ARG A 135 -9.49 -20.42 12.54
N GLU A 136 -10.16 -20.41 11.40
CA GLU A 136 -10.28 -21.58 10.53
C GLU A 136 -8.95 -21.96 9.86
N ASN A 137 -8.07 -20.99 9.62
CA ASN A 137 -6.79 -21.18 8.92
C ASN A 137 -5.57 -21.04 9.83
N GLN A 138 -5.75 -21.05 11.16
CA GLN A 138 -4.69 -20.71 12.12
C GLN A 138 -3.40 -21.52 11.92
N ASP A 139 -3.51 -22.80 11.58
CA ASP A 139 -2.36 -23.70 11.39
C ASP A 139 -1.56 -23.40 10.11
N GLN A 140 -2.17 -22.73 9.14
CA GLN A 140 -1.55 -22.38 7.86
C GLN A 140 -0.87 -21.00 7.88
N LEU A 141 -1.21 -20.16 8.86
CA LEU A 141 -0.64 -18.83 9.01
C LEU A 141 0.83 -18.90 9.42
N ALA A 142 1.71 -18.31 8.60
CA ALA A 142 3.12 -18.10 8.91
C ALA A 142 3.29 -17.20 10.15
N SER A 143 4.37 -17.41 10.90
CA SER A 143 4.71 -16.50 12.00
C SER A 143 5.21 -15.17 11.45
N ASN A 144 4.99 -14.08 12.18
CA ASN A 144 5.56 -12.78 11.88
C ASN A 144 7.10 -12.81 11.82
N SER A 145 7.77 -13.75 12.50
CA SER A 145 9.22 -13.95 12.32
C SER A 145 9.60 -14.38 10.91
N ASP A 146 8.66 -14.98 10.18
CA ASP A 146 8.83 -15.56 8.86
C ASP A 146 8.17 -14.69 7.78
N LYS A 147 7.73 -13.47 8.11
CA LYS A 147 7.12 -12.51 7.20
C LYS A 147 8.02 -11.31 6.93
N VAL A 148 7.88 -10.75 5.74
CA VAL A 148 8.52 -9.50 5.29
C VAL A 148 7.50 -8.59 4.65
N TRP A 149 7.73 -7.29 4.76
CA TRP A 149 7.14 -6.33 3.85
C TRP A 149 8.09 -6.13 2.66
N ALA A 150 7.56 -6.33 1.45
CA ALA A 150 8.31 -6.21 0.21
C ALA A 150 7.75 -5.08 -0.66
N VAL A 151 8.64 -4.28 -1.23
CA VAL A 151 8.30 -3.17 -2.14
C VAL A 151 9.30 -3.10 -3.28
N GLN A 152 8.91 -2.36 -4.32
CA GLN A 152 9.81 -1.84 -5.34
C GLN A 152 9.74 -0.33 -5.36
N PHE A 153 10.89 0.32 -5.31
CA PHE A 153 11.02 1.74 -5.60
C PHE A 153 11.18 1.90 -7.11
N SER A 154 10.30 2.66 -7.75
CA SER A 154 10.42 3.08 -9.14
C SER A 154 10.64 4.58 -9.19
N ILE A 155 11.69 5.01 -9.87
CA ILE A 155 12.24 6.37 -9.82
C ILE A 155 12.51 6.82 -11.25
N ASP A 156 11.81 7.86 -11.67
CA ASP A 156 12.01 8.46 -13.00
C ASP A 156 13.18 9.45 -12.93
N THR A 157 14.30 9.10 -13.59
CA THR A 157 15.50 9.95 -13.74
C THR A 157 16.35 9.46 -14.90
N ASN A 158 17.20 10.32 -15.46
CA ASN A 158 18.17 9.93 -16.50
C ASN A 158 19.57 9.62 -15.94
N ASP A 159 19.79 9.83 -14.64
CA ASP A 159 21.10 9.65 -13.99
C ASP A 159 20.95 8.90 -12.66
N GLU A 160 21.55 7.71 -12.56
CA GLU A 160 21.55 6.94 -11.31
C GLU A 160 22.20 7.70 -10.14
N TRP A 161 23.10 8.65 -10.41
CA TRP A 161 23.75 9.44 -9.36
C TRP A 161 22.78 10.33 -8.60
N ASP A 162 21.63 10.71 -9.18
CA ASP A 162 20.60 11.44 -8.46
C ASP A 162 20.00 10.58 -7.33
N ILE A 163 19.78 9.28 -7.59
CA ILE A 163 19.29 8.33 -6.59
C ILE A 163 20.32 8.19 -5.47
N ILE A 164 21.59 7.99 -5.84
CA ILE A 164 22.69 7.85 -4.88
C ILE A 164 22.81 9.10 -4.02
N LYS A 165 22.81 10.28 -4.63
CA LYS A 165 22.94 11.56 -3.94
C LYS A 165 21.81 11.75 -2.91
N SER A 166 20.58 11.42 -3.27
CA SER A 166 19.42 11.51 -2.39
C SER A 166 19.58 10.58 -1.17
N LEU A 167 19.92 9.32 -1.40
CA LEU A 167 20.00 8.31 -0.34
C LEU A 167 21.28 8.40 0.50
N ARG A 168 22.39 8.88 -0.05
CA ARG A 168 23.71 8.88 0.63
C ARG A 168 23.75 9.79 1.85
N THR A 169 22.86 10.79 1.92
CA THR A 169 22.76 11.70 3.06
C THR A 169 22.41 10.98 4.36
N GLU A 170 21.71 9.84 4.28
CA GLU A 170 21.23 9.08 5.44
C GLU A 170 21.66 7.60 5.44
N PHE A 171 21.81 6.97 4.28
CA PHE A 171 21.86 5.50 4.18
C PHE A 171 23.22 4.91 3.75
N ASN A 172 24.32 5.67 3.79
CA ASN A 172 25.62 5.23 3.26
C ASN A 172 25.48 4.54 1.88
N CYS A 173 24.79 5.22 0.97
CA CYS A 173 24.46 4.71 -0.36
C CYS A 173 25.64 4.90 -1.33
N GLU A 174 25.96 3.87 -2.11
CA GLU A 174 26.99 3.91 -3.15
C GLU A 174 26.67 2.99 -4.34
N ILE A 175 27.26 3.30 -5.50
CA ILE A 175 27.23 2.39 -6.66
C ILE A 175 28.21 1.25 -6.37
N ALA A 176 27.70 0.02 -6.32
CA ALA A 176 28.51 -1.19 -6.18
C ALA A 176 28.95 -1.73 -7.55
N ASN A 177 28.09 -1.60 -8.57
CA ASN A 177 28.41 -1.89 -9.95
C ASN A 177 27.60 -0.97 -10.88
N GLU A 178 28.25 -0.41 -11.88
CA GLU A 178 27.59 0.49 -12.85
C GLU A 178 26.49 -0.23 -13.62
N VAL A 179 25.47 0.53 -14.02
CA VAL A 179 24.35 0.01 -14.80
C VAL A 179 24.81 -0.26 -16.22
N ILE A 180 24.78 -1.53 -16.64
CA ILE A 180 25.22 -1.97 -17.96
C ILE A 180 24.06 -2.53 -18.78
N TYR A 181 24.10 -2.28 -20.09
CA TYR A 181 23.14 -2.84 -21.03
C TYR A 181 23.02 -4.36 -20.85
N THR A 182 21.77 -4.83 -20.75
CA THR A 182 21.46 -6.25 -20.66
C THR A 182 20.78 -6.72 -21.94
N GLU A 183 19.67 -6.09 -22.30
CA GLU A 183 18.87 -6.49 -23.46
C GLU A 183 17.96 -5.36 -23.98
N THR A 184 17.29 -5.63 -25.10
CA THR A 184 16.18 -4.83 -25.59
C THR A 184 14.99 -5.73 -25.85
N SER A 185 13.86 -5.44 -25.22
CA SER A 185 12.65 -6.25 -25.36
C SER A 185 12.04 -6.13 -26.77
N PRO A 186 11.16 -7.06 -27.18
CA PRO A 186 10.42 -6.94 -28.44
C PRO A 186 9.59 -5.64 -28.54
N ALA A 187 9.21 -5.07 -27.39
CA ALA A 187 8.54 -3.78 -27.30
C ALA A 187 9.52 -2.59 -27.40
N LYS A 188 10.78 -2.82 -27.76
CA LYS A 188 11.86 -1.83 -27.88
C LYS A 188 12.23 -1.13 -26.56
N VAL A 189 11.92 -1.73 -25.42
CA VAL A 189 12.38 -1.23 -24.12
C VAL A 189 13.81 -1.70 -23.91
N VAL A 190 14.74 -0.77 -23.74
CA VAL A 190 16.15 -1.05 -23.42
C VAL A 190 16.25 -1.29 -21.92
N CYS A 191 16.77 -2.46 -21.54
CA CYS A 191 16.94 -2.87 -20.16
C CYS A 191 18.43 -2.90 -19.82
N SER A 192 18.79 -2.29 -18.70
CA SER A 192 20.13 -2.31 -18.14
C SER A 192 20.09 -2.68 -16.66
N GLU A 193 21.15 -3.27 -16.14
CA GLU A 193 21.24 -3.69 -14.74
C GLU A 193 22.62 -3.36 -14.17
N GLY A 194 22.63 -2.87 -12.93
CA GLY A 194 23.80 -2.65 -12.11
C GLY A 194 23.50 -3.03 -10.67
N LYS A 195 24.29 -2.50 -9.73
CA LYS A 195 24.07 -2.72 -8.29
C LYS A 195 24.31 -1.46 -7.50
N ILE A 196 23.45 -1.21 -6.54
CA ILE A 196 23.66 -0.20 -5.51
C ILE A 196 23.79 -0.87 -4.15
N LYS A 197 24.48 -0.21 -3.23
CA LYS A 197 24.63 -0.66 -1.86
C LYS A 197 24.02 0.35 -0.92
N ILE A 198 23.06 -0.07 -0.11
CA ILE A 198 22.35 0.75 0.87
C ILE A 198 22.58 0.13 2.24
N GLN A 199 23.16 0.88 3.19
CA GLN A 199 23.49 0.40 4.54
C GLN A 199 24.24 -0.94 4.57
N SER A 200 25.15 -1.15 3.62
CA SER A 200 25.94 -2.38 3.43
C SER A 200 25.23 -3.55 2.74
N ILE A 201 23.97 -3.40 2.36
CA ILE A 201 23.21 -4.40 1.59
C ILE A 201 23.30 -4.04 0.11
N GLU A 202 23.82 -4.96 -0.70
CA GLU A 202 23.81 -4.81 -2.15
C GLU A 202 22.45 -5.24 -2.72
N VAL A 203 21.84 -4.38 -3.52
CA VAL A 203 20.59 -4.66 -4.24
C VAL A 203 20.77 -4.38 -5.74
N PRO A 204 20.13 -5.17 -6.62
CA PRO A 204 20.11 -4.87 -8.05
C PRO A 204 19.46 -3.51 -8.31
N LEU A 205 20.11 -2.67 -9.10
CA LEU A 205 19.52 -1.45 -9.64
C LEU A 205 19.26 -1.69 -11.12
N LYS A 206 17.98 -1.74 -11.49
CA LYS A 206 17.55 -1.94 -12.88
C LYS A 206 17.17 -0.60 -13.49
N LYS A 207 17.38 -0.48 -14.79
CA LYS A 207 17.05 0.70 -15.59
C LYS A 207 16.30 0.27 -16.84
N GLN A 208 15.21 0.96 -17.12
CA GLN A 208 14.42 0.80 -18.34
C GLN A 208 14.33 2.12 -19.10
N GLU A 209 14.56 2.06 -20.39
CA GLU A 209 14.47 3.19 -21.31
C GLU A 209 13.58 2.82 -22.50
N TYR A 210 12.71 3.74 -22.89
CA TYR A 210 11.87 3.59 -24.07
C TYR A 210 11.82 4.93 -24.82
N GLU A 211 11.86 4.88 -26.15
CA GLU A 211 11.95 6.08 -27.01
C GLU A 211 10.80 7.08 -26.77
N GLY A 212 9.64 6.61 -26.32
CA GLY A 212 8.49 7.45 -26.00
C GLY A 212 8.46 8.01 -24.58
N TRP A 213 9.43 7.69 -23.71
CA TRP A 213 9.48 8.21 -22.34
C TRP A 213 10.37 9.45 -22.26
N GLU A 214 9.96 10.42 -21.43
CA GLU A 214 10.75 11.63 -21.20
C GLU A 214 12.02 11.36 -20.39
N THR A 215 11.96 10.35 -19.51
CA THR A 215 13.06 9.93 -18.64
C THR A 215 13.14 8.41 -18.55
N ALA A 216 14.32 7.90 -18.20
CA ALA A 216 14.46 6.49 -17.85
C ALA A 216 13.76 6.19 -16.51
N SER A 217 13.34 4.95 -16.34
CA SER A 217 12.82 4.45 -15.07
C SER A 217 13.84 3.54 -14.42
N PHE A 218 14.34 3.95 -13.26
CA PHE A 218 15.21 3.16 -12.41
C PHE A 218 14.40 2.49 -11.31
N TYR A 219 14.73 1.25 -10.97
CA TYR A 219 14.04 0.56 -9.90
C TYR A 219 14.89 -0.45 -9.16
N PHE A 220 14.58 -0.62 -7.88
CA PHE A 220 15.17 -1.63 -7.02
C PHE A 220 14.14 -2.13 -6.02
N ASP A 221 14.23 -3.42 -5.69
CA ASP A 221 13.36 -4.06 -4.71
C ASP A 221 13.98 -3.95 -3.32
N TRP A 222 13.14 -3.78 -2.30
CA TRP A 222 13.56 -3.82 -0.91
C TRP A 222 12.61 -4.69 -0.09
N LYS A 223 13.17 -5.35 0.94
CA LYS A 223 12.43 -6.14 1.90
C LYS A 223 12.89 -5.80 3.30
N GLU A 224 11.95 -5.67 4.22
CA GLU A 224 12.24 -5.57 5.65
C GLU A 224 11.33 -6.49 6.45
N SER A 225 11.72 -6.81 7.70
CA SER A 225 10.85 -7.63 8.54
C SER A 225 9.58 -6.87 8.90
N VAL A 226 8.48 -7.59 9.14
CA VAL A 226 7.24 -6.95 9.62
C VAL A 226 7.41 -6.28 11.00
N ALA A 227 8.41 -6.69 11.79
CA ALA A 227 8.76 -6.01 13.02
C ALA A 227 9.39 -4.63 12.74
N ASP A 228 10.35 -4.58 11.80
CA ASP A 228 10.99 -3.32 11.39
C ASP A 228 9.99 -2.35 10.76
N MET A 229 9.01 -2.86 10.00
CA MET A 229 7.94 -2.06 9.37
C MET A 229 7.21 -1.15 10.38
N ASN A 230 7.00 -1.64 11.61
CA ASN A 230 6.27 -0.91 12.65
C ASN A 230 7.16 -0.01 13.50
N GLU A 231 8.41 -0.42 13.75
CA GLU A 231 9.27 0.26 14.73
C GLU A 231 10.28 1.22 14.08
N ASN A 232 10.86 0.85 12.94
CA ASN A 232 11.94 1.60 12.28
C ASN A 232 12.02 1.24 10.79
N SER A 233 10.92 1.48 10.07
CA SER A 233 10.81 1.11 8.66
C SER A 233 11.86 1.83 7.82
N LEU A 234 12.77 1.06 7.24
CA LEU A 234 13.76 1.57 6.31
C LEU A 234 13.09 1.89 4.96
N ILE A 235 12.08 1.12 4.57
CA ILE A 235 11.27 1.40 3.37
C ILE A 235 10.65 2.79 3.46
N LYS A 236 9.94 3.13 4.54
CA LYS A 236 9.32 4.46 4.71
C LYS A 236 10.36 5.58 4.67
N ARG A 237 11.51 5.39 5.33
CA ARG A 237 12.59 6.39 5.36
C ARG A 237 13.26 6.57 3.99
N ILE A 238 13.46 5.50 3.23
CA ILE A 238 13.96 5.57 1.85
C ILE A 238 12.96 6.33 0.98
N GLU A 239 11.67 5.98 1.05
CA GLU A 239 10.61 6.65 0.29
C GLU A 239 10.58 8.15 0.56
N GLU A 240 10.59 8.54 1.84
CA GLU A 240 10.59 9.94 2.26
C GLU A 240 11.80 10.69 1.68
N LYS A 241 13.00 10.10 1.74
CA LYS A 241 14.21 10.75 1.20
C LYS A 241 14.19 10.89 -0.32
N LEU A 242 13.70 9.90 -1.04
CA LEU A 242 13.55 10.01 -2.48
C LEU A 242 12.53 11.10 -2.83
N LYS A 243 11.37 11.15 -2.16
CA LYS A 243 10.35 12.20 -2.39
C LYS A 243 10.88 13.60 -2.07
N GLN A 244 11.63 13.77 -0.97
CA GLN A 244 12.21 15.06 -0.58
C GLN A 244 13.23 15.61 -1.58
N SER A 245 13.84 14.74 -2.39
CA SER A 245 14.82 15.15 -3.41
C SER A 245 14.22 15.76 -4.67
N GLY A 246 12.89 15.74 -4.81
CA GLY A 246 12.19 16.21 -6.02
C GLY A 246 12.16 15.22 -7.17
N LEU A 247 12.68 14.00 -6.96
CA LEU A 247 12.54 12.90 -7.91
C LEU A 247 11.07 12.45 -7.98
N LYS A 248 10.63 12.03 -9.16
CA LYS A 248 9.33 11.40 -9.33
C LYS A 248 9.45 9.92 -8.94
N VAL A 249 8.86 9.59 -7.80
CA VAL A 249 9.00 8.29 -7.15
C VAL A 249 7.63 7.63 -7.03
N ALA A 250 7.55 6.38 -7.45
CA ALA A 250 6.43 5.49 -7.19
C ALA A 250 6.89 4.32 -6.32
N LEU A 251 6.11 4.01 -5.29
CA LEU A 251 6.31 2.82 -4.47
C LEU A 251 5.34 1.74 -4.95
N ILE A 252 5.86 0.65 -5.50
CA ILE A 252 5.06 -0.53 -5.83
C ILE A 252 5.11 -1.45 -4.63
N ASP A 253 4.04 -1.46 -3.86
CA ASP A 253 3.90 -2.29 -2.67
C ASP A 253 3.48 -3.71 -3.06
N TYR A 254 4.33 -4.70 -2.77
CA TYR A 254 4.04 -6.11 -2.99
C TYR A 254 3.28 -6.76 -1.83
N GLY A 255 3.04 -6.03 -0.73
CA GLY A 255 2.32 -6.53 0.42
C GLY A 255 3.22 -7.17 1.48
N ILE A 256 2.56 -7.74 2.49
CA ILE A 256 3.21 -8.59 3.50
C ILE A 256 3.24 -10.01 2.94
N MET A 257 4.42 -10.62 2.90
CA MET A 257 4.65 -11.93 2.29
C MET A 257 5.55 -12.80 3.16
N ASP A 258 5.54 -14.11 2.90
CA ASP A 258 6.44 -15.05 3.55
C ASP A 258 7.90 -14.85 3.07
N LYS A 259 8.86 -15.04 3.99
CA LYS A 259 10.30 -15.07 3.76
C LYS A 259 10.68 -16.35 3.00
N ASN A 260 10.47 -16.37 1.69
CA ASN A 260 11.09 -17.37 0.82
C ASN A 260 12.61 -17.16 0.72
#